data_AF-A0A819XC99-F1
#
_entry.id   AF-A0A819XC99-F1
#
_cell.length_a   1.000
_cell.length_b   1.000
_cell.length_c   1.000
_cell.angle_alpha   90.00
_cell.angle_beta   90.00
_cell.angle_gamma   90.00
#
_symmetry.space_group_name_H-M   'P 1'
#
loop_
_entity.id
_entity.type
_entity.pdbx_description
1 polymer ?
#
loop_
_entity_poly.entity_id
_entity_poly.type
_entity_poly.pdbx_seq_one_letter_code
_entity_poly.pdbx_strand_id
1 'polypeptide(L)'
;MLFLPVLLVIVATAKVACEHEYACNIRASCGCSTRLTVLAKIVGGEPAQPRSWSWIVSLFDHPTNKYFCAASIISNVWLLTAAHCFIRRDHSDIIVHAGSNQLNDSTQHRHIAKIIVHP
;
A
#
# COMPACT_ATOMS: atom_id res chain seq x y z
N MET A 1 -52.38 -25.07 26.72
CA MET A 1 -51.01 -25.61 26.57
C MET A 1 -50.76 -25.68 25.08
N LEU A 2 -49.92 -24.86 24.46
CA LEU A 2 -48.47 -24.82 24.65
C LEU A 2 -47.92 -23.42 24.31
N PHE A 3 -47.24 -22.80 25.27
CA PHE A 3 -46.29 -21.71 25.02
C PHE A 3 -45.03 -22.34 24.41
N LEU A 4 -44.70 -22.04 23.15
CA LEU A 4 -43.33 -22.23 22.67
C LEU A 4 -42.49 -21.08 23.23
N PRO A 5 -41.40 -21.35 23.98
CA PRO A 5 -40.52 -20.29 24.41
C PRO A 5 -39.82 -19.75 23.17
N VAL A 6 -40.08 -18.49 22.82
CA VAL A 6 -39.25 -17.76 21.86
C VAL A 6 -37.86 -17.73 22.50
N LEU A 7 -37.02 -18.67 22.09
CA LEU A 7 -35.63 -18.75 22.50
C LEU A 7 -35.00 -17.47 21.99
N LEU A 8 -34.86 -16.49 22.87
CA LEU A 8 -34.23 -15.22 22.61
C LEU A 8 -32.75 -15.56 22.40
N VAL A 9 -32.39 -15.88 21.15
CA VAL A 9 -31.01 -16.13 20.75
C VAL A 9 -30.33 -14.78 20.84
N ILE A 10 -29.78 -14.48 22.01
CA ILE A 10 -28.84 -13.39 22.19
C ILE A 10 -27.62 -13.79 21.36
N VAL A 11 -27.58 -13.35 20.11
CA VAL A 11 -26.37 -13.41 19.30
C VAL A 11 -25.39 -12.44 19.97
N ALA A 12 -24.54 -12.98 20.84
CA ALA A 12 -23.42 -12.23 21.37
C ALA A 12 -22.55 -11.85 20.18
N THR A 13 -22.64 -10.60 19.75
CA THR A 13 -21.73 -10.06 18.75
C THR A 13 -20.36 -9.97 19.40
N ALA A 14 -19.55 -11.01 19.24
CA ALA A 14 -18.14 -10.93 19.58
C ALA A 14 -17.53 -9.85 18.68
N LYS A 15 -17.29 -8.65 19.24
CA LYS A 15 -16.45 -7.66 18.58
C LYS A 15 -15.08 -8.31 18.44
N VAL A 16 -14.69 -8.65 17.22
CA VAL A 16 -13.32 -9.07 16.91
C VAL A 16 -12.42 -7.86 17.16
N ALA A 17 -11.91 -7.73 18.38
CA ALA A 17 -10.98 -6.69 18.78
C ALA A 17 -9.57 -7.09 18.32
N CYS A 18 -9.32 -6.97 17.02
CA CYS A 18 -7.96 -6.95 16.50
C CYS A 18 -7.73 -5.59 15.84
N GLU A 19 -7.88 -4.51 16.61
CA GLU A 19 -7.24 -3.24 16.29
C GLU A 19 -5.80 -3.34 16.76
N HIS A 20 -4.93 -3.98 15.96
CA HIS A 20 -3.51 -3.79 16.13
C HIS A 20 -3.19 -2.39 15.61
N GLU A 21 -3.19 -1.39 16.49
CA GLU A 21 -2.77 -0.05 16.13
C GLU A 21 -1.28 -0.12 15.75
N TYR A 22 -1.00 0.10 14.46
CA TYR A 22 0.37 0.14 13.97
C TYR A 22 1.06 1.36 14.58
N ALA A 23 1.91 1.14 15.58
CA ALA A 23 2.74 2.17 16.18
C ALA A 23 4.11 2.22 15.50
N CYS A 24 4.43 3.34 14.87
CA CYS A 24 5.76 3.57 14.31
C CYS A 24 6.78 3.80 15.43
N ASN A 25 7.93 3.12 15.36
CA ASN A 25 9.09 3.46 16.16
C ASN A 25 9.84 4.63 15.51
N ILE A 26 9.67 5.85 16.03
CA ILE A 26 10.30 7.07 15.49
C ILE A 26 11.84 7.02 15.42
N ARG A 27 12.48 6.05 16.10
CA ARG A 27 13.93 5.83 16.04
C ARG A 27 14.35 4.86 14.93
N ALA A 28 13.41 4.20 14.28
CA ALA A 28 13.69 3.36 13.13
C ALA A 28 14.14 4.23 11.95
N SER A 29 15.14 3.76 11.21
CA SER A 29 15.65 4.46 10.03
C SER A 29 14.69 4.42 8.83
N CYS A 30 13.71 3.51 8.84
CA CYS A 30 12.75 3.32 7.75
C CYS A 30 11.40 2.80 8.26
N GLY A 31 10.40 2.77 7.37
CA GLY A 31 9.08 2.19 7.64
C GLY A 31 8.15 3.05 8.50
N CYS A 32 8.58 4.24 8.90
CA CYS A 32 7.84 5.10 9.81
C CYS A 32 7.12 6.24 9.11
N SER A 33 5.79 6.24 9.18
CA SER A 33 4.97 7.31 8.64
C SER A 33 5.09 8.55 9.53
N THR A 34 5.00 9.74 8.94
CA THR A 34 4.81 10.97 9.72
C THR A 34 3.41 11.06 10.33
N ARG A 35 2.48 10.17 9.94
CA ARG A 35 1.13 10.08 10.49
C ARG A 35 1.13 9.10 11.67
N LEU A 36 0.79 9.62 12.86
CA LEU A 36 0.77 8.86 14.11
C LEU A 36 -0.42 7.89 14.21
N THR A 37 -1.50 8.15 13.48
CA THR A 37 -2.73 7.34 13.52
C THR A 37 -3.05 6.82 12.12
N VAL A 38 -2.93 5.51 11.94
CA VAL A 38 -3.21 4.83 10.68
C VAL A 38 -4.54 4.11 10.84
N LEU A 39 -5.53 4.45 10.02
CA LEU A 39 -6.78 3.69 10.00
C LEU A 39 -6.47 2.24 9.60
N ALA A 40 -7.00 1.28 10.33
CA ALA A 40 -6.75 -0.15 10.09
C ALA A 40 -7.21 -0.63 8.70
N LYS A 41 -8.06 0.14 8.01
CA LYS A 41 -8.60 -0.21 6.70
C LYS A 41 -8.81 1.01 5.81
N ILE A 42 -8.37 0.91 4.55
CA ILE A 42 -8.62 1.91 3.50
C ILE A 42 -9.89 1.51 2.73
N VAL A 43 -11.06 1.77 3.31
CA VAL A 43 -12.35 1.65 2.60
C VAL A 43 -13.04 3.01 2.68
N GLY A 44 -13.27 3.64 1.53
CA GLY A 44 -13.72 5.03 1.48
C GLY A 44 -12.72 6.01 2.13
N GLY A 45 -11.43 5.66 2.09
CA GLY A 45 -10.37 6.43 2.73
C GLY A 45 -10.24 7.85 2.18
N GLU A 46 -9.37 8.63 2.81
CA GLU A 46 -9.08 10.01 2.43
C GLU A 46 -7.74 10.11 1.69
N PRO A 47 -7.53 11.16 0.88
CA PRO A 47 -6.22 11.44 0.31
C PRO A 47 -5.13 11.52 1.38
N ALA A 48 -4.01 10.85 1.15
CA ALA A 48 -2.88 10.90 2.06
C ALA A 48 -2.24 12.29 2.09
N GLN A 49 -1.83 12.74 3.28
CA GLN A 49 -1.03 13.94 3.41
C GLN A 49 0.28 13.78 2.62
N PRO A 50 0.75 14.83 1.91
CA PRO A 50 2.02 14.78 1.21
C PRO A 50 3.15 14.28 2.12
N ARG A 51 3.96 13.35 1.60
CA ARG A 51 5.12 12.73 2.30
C ARG A 51 4.80 11.82 3.50
N SER A 52 3.53 11.63 3.88
CA SER A 52 3.17 10.73 5.00
C SER A 52 3.57 9.28 4.77
N TRP A 53 3.60 8.83 3.52
CA TRP A 53 3.97 7.47 3.12
C TRP A 53 5.15 7.51 2.14
N SER A 54 6.28 8.06 2.59
CA SER A 54 7.42 8.42 1.71
C SER A 54 8.06 7.24 0.95
N TRP A 55 7.79 5.99 1.33
CA TRP A 55 8.27 4.81 0.62
C TRP A 55 7.36 4.36 -0.52
N ILE A 56 6.14 4.90 -0.67
CA ILE A 56 5.25 4.51 -1.76
C ILE A 56 5.74 5.11 -3.08
N VAL A 57 5.78 4.29 -4.12
CA VAL A 57 6.10 4.72 -5.49
C VAL A 57 5.10 4.15 -6.47
N SER A 58 4.95 4.83 -7.59
CA SER A 58 4.07 4.40 -8.69
C SER A 58 4.91 3.92 -9.88
N LEU A 59 4.43 2.86 -10.52
CA LEU A 59 5.02 2.25 -11.70
C LEU A 59 4.16 2.61 -12.91
N PHE A 60 4.81 3.18 -13.91
CA PHE A 60 4.21 3.63 -15.15
C PHE A 60 4.81 2.89 -16.33
N ASP A 61 3.95 2.61 -17.30
CA ASP A 61 4.32 2.16 -18.63
C ASP A 61 4.93 3.36 -19.38
N HIS A 62 6.21 3.30 -19.68
CA HIS A 62 6.97 4.39 -20.31
C HIS A 62 6.42 4.75 -21.71
N PRO A 63 6.10 3.79 -22.61
CA PRO A 63 5.51 4.11 -23.91
C PRO A 63 4.17 4.86 -23.85
N THR A 64 3.28 4.48 -22.93
CA THR A 64 1.92 5.03 -22.85
C THR A 64 1.71 6.06 -21.75
N ASN A 65 2.70 6.27 -20.89
CA ASN A 65 2.64 7.06 -19.67
C ASN A 65 1.44 6.68 -18.77
N LYS A 66 1.13 5.38 -18.68
CA LYS A 66 0.00 4.88 -17.89
C LYS A 66 0.46 4.22 -16.59
N TYR A 67 -0.13 4.66 -15.48
CA TYR A 67 -0.01 3.99 -14.19
C TYR A 67 -0.55 2.55 -14.29
N PHE A 68 0.18 1.57 -13.77
CA PHE A 68 -0.28 0.18 -13.76
C PHE A 68 -0.07 -0.55 -12.43
N CYS A 69 0.90 -0.16 -11.61
CA CYS A 69 1.19 -0.79 -10.31
C CYS A 69 1.83 0.20 -9.34
N ALA A 70 1.92 -0.20 -8.07
CA ALA A 70 2.71 0.50 -7.06
C ALA A 70 3.88 -0.38 -6.58
N ALA A 71 4.85 0.23 -5.89
CA ALA A 71 5.92 -0.48 -5.20
C ALA A 71 6.30 0.26 -3.90
N SER A 72 7.13 -0.38 -3.07
CA SER A 72 7.70 0.21 -1.87
C SER A 72 9.21 0.33 -1.97
N ILE A 73 9.76 1.49 -1.60
CA ILE A 73 11.20 1.70 -1.44
C ILE A 73 11.66 0.94 -0.20
N ILE A 74 12.57 -0.02 -0.38
CA ILE A 74 13.16 -0.80 0.72
C ILE A 74 14.65 -0.49 0.92
N SER A 75 15.29 0.19 -0.04
CA SER A 75 16.63 0.77 0.10
C SER A 75 16.84 1.89 -0.92
N ASN A 76 18.04 2.46 -0.98
CA ASN A 76 18.42 3.47 -1.99
C ASN A 76 18.40 2.95 -3.44
N VAL A 77 18.44 1.63 -3.67
CA VAL A 77 18.47 1.03 -5.02
C VAL A 77 17.49 -0.13 -5.22
N TRP A 78 16.66 -0.43 -4.22
CA TRP A 78 15.73 -1.56 -4.27
C TRP A 78 14.29 -1.12 -4.04
N LEU A 79 13.41 -1.64 -4.90
CA LEU A 79 11.96 -1.57 -4.76
C LEU A 79 11.39 -2.98 -4.56
N LEU A 80 10.34 -3.08 -3.76
CA LEU A 80 9.55 -4.30 -3.57
C LEU A 80 8.13 -4.12 -4.11
N THR A 81 7.66 -5.08 -4.89
CA THR A 81 6.29 -5.12 -5.41
C THR A 81 5.88 -6.56 -5.72
N ALA A 82 4.64 -6.76 -6.18
CA ALA A 82 4.11 -8.05 -6.55
C ALA A 82 4.61 -8.50 -7.93
N ALA A 83 4.95 -9.78 -8.08
CA ALA A 83 5.42 -10.38 -9.33
C ALA A 83 4.45 -10.16 -10.50
N HIS A 84 3.14 -10.19 -10.23
CA HIS A 84 2.12 -10.05 -11.28
C HIS A 84 2.15 -8.68 -11.99
N CYS A 85 2.77 -7.66 -11.39
CA CYS A 85 2.95 -6.35 -12.03
C CYS A 85 3.78 -6.44 -13.31
N PHE A 86 4.67 -7.44 -13.40
CA PHE A 86 5.64 -7.56 -14.49
C PHE A 86 5.31 -8.66 -15.50
N ILE A 87 4.12 -9.30 -15.39
CA ILE A 87 3.68 -10.26 -16.38
C ILE A 87 3.59 -9.57 -17.75
N ARG A 88 4.37 -10.06 -18.72
CA ARG A 88 4.42 -9.55 -20.10
C ARG A 88 4.84 -8.07 -20.21
N ARG A 89 5.68 -7.57 -19.30
CA ARG A 89 6.30 -6.25 -19.39
C ARG A 89 7.81 -6.39 -19.38
N ASP A 90 8.49 -5.68 -20.27
CA ASP A 90 9.95 -5.54 -20.20
C ASP A 90 10.32 -4.49 -19.16
N HIS A 91 11.48 -4.62 -18.51
CA HIS A 91 11.92 -3.65 -17.52
C HIS A 91 12.22 -2.28 -18.14
N SER A 92 12.62 -2.24 -19.41
CA SER A 92 12.91 -1.01 -20.16
C SER A 92 11.66 -0.17 -20.44
N ASP A 93 10.48 -0.80 -20.46
CA ASP A 93 9.19 -0.14 -20.63
C ASP A 93 8.62 0.42 -19.31
N ILE A 94 9.38 0.37 -18.21
CA ILE A 94 8.88 0.76 -16.89
C ILE A 94 9.64 1.97 -16.35
N ILE A 95 8.87 2.97 -15.94
CA ILE A 95 9.37 4.15 -15.22
C ILE A 95 8.76 4.20 -13.81
N VAL A 96 9.62 4.43 -12.83
CA VAL A 96 9.27 4.58 -11.42
C VAL A 96 9.11 6.07 -11.12
N HIS A 97 7.96 6.46 -10.57
CA HIS A 97 7.69 7.82 -10.08
C HIS A 97 7.67 7.82 -8.55
N ALA A 98 8.41 8.74 -7.93
CA ALA A 98 8.55 8.84 -6.48
C ALA A 98 8.44 10.29 -5.97
N GLY A 99 8.08 10.44 -4.70
CA GLY A 99 8.07 11.73 -4.01
C GLY A 99 6.80 12.57 -4.15
N SER A 100 5.73 12.01 -4.72
CA SER A 100 4.45 12.69 -4.93
C SER A 100 3.28 11.86 -4.40
N ASN A 101 2.19 12.53 -4.04
CA ASN A 101 0.90 11.92 -3.70
C ASN A 101 -0.13 12.04 -4.84
N GLN A 102 0.29 12.52 -6.02
CA GLN A 102 -0.53 12.62 -7.23
C GLN A 102 0.10 11.80 -8.35
N LEU A 103 -0.70 11.16 -9.19
CA LEU A 103 -0.20 10.32 -10.28
C LEU A 103 0.37 11.15 -11.46
N ASN A 104 -0.06 12.39 -11.61
CA ASN A 104 0.38 13.32 -12.66
C ASN A 104 1.58 14.19 -12.27
N ASP A 105 2.14 13.98 -11.08
CA ASP A 105 3.27 14.73 -10.54
C ASP A 105 4.27 13.77 -9.91
N SER A 106 5.56 14.08 -9.98
CA SER A 106 6.59 13.31 -9.29
C SER A 106 7.87 14.11 -9.13
N THR A 107 8.56 13.92 -8.00
CA THR A 107 9.85 14.58 -7.74
C THR A 107 10.99 13.81 -8.40
N GLN A 108 10.87 12.49 -8.55
CA GLN A 108 11.92 11.65 -9.09
C GLN A 108 11.37 10.59 -10.03
N HIS A 109 12.02 10.47 -11.19
CA HIS A 109 11.77 9.44 -12.19
C HIS A 109 13.00 8.53 -12.30
N ARG A 110 12.81 7.20 -12.32
CA ARG A 110 13.90 6.22 -12.47
C ARG A 110 13.51 5.07 -13.40
N HIS A 111 14.43 4.61 -14.22
CA HIS A 111 14.27 3.39 -15.00
C HIS A 111 14.67 2.16 -14.17
N ILE A 112 14.05 1.02 -14.45
CA ILE A 112 14.36 -0.26 -13.80
C ILE A 112 15.53 -0.92 -14.53
N ALA A 113 16.60 -1.24 -13.81
CA ALA A 113 17.74 -1.96 -14.37
C ALA A 113 17.54 -3.48 -14.44
N LYS A 114 16.79 -4.04 -13.48
CA LYS A 114 16.54 -5.48 -13.38
C LYS A 114 15.27 -5.76 -12.57
N ILE A 115 14.55 -6.80 -12.97
CA ILE A 115 13.43 -7.37 -12.21
C ILE A 115 13.86 -8.76 -11.70
N ILE A 116 13.65 -9.01 -10.41
CA ILE A 116 13.89 -10.32 -9.78
C ILE A 116 12.55 -10.83 -9.27
N VAL A 117 12.02 -11.86 -9.93
CA VAL A 117 10.78 -12.52 -9.53
C VAL A 117 11.14 -13.64 -8.55
N HIS A 118 10.39 -13.75 -7.45
CA HIS A 118 10.54 -14.86 -6.52
C HIS A 118 10.33 -16.20 -7.26
N PRO A 119 11.14 -17.24 -6.96
CA PRO A 119 10.98 -18.58 -7.56
C PRO A 119 9.59 -19.19 -7.38
#